data_AF-A0A7K2XDZ6-F1
#
_entry.id   AF-A0A7K2XDZ6-F1
#
_cell.length_a   1.000
_cell.length_b   1.000
_cell.length_c   1.000
_cell.angle_alpha   90.00
_cell.angle_beta   90.00
_cell.angle_gamma   90.00
#
_symmetry.space_group_name_H-M   'P 1'
#
loop_
_entity.id
_entity.type
_entity.pdbx_description
1 polymer ?
#
loop_
_entity_poly.entity_id
_entity_poly.type
_entity_poly.pdbx_seq_one_letter_code
_entity_poly.pdbx_strand_id
1 'polypeptide(L)'
;MEHQSSGTRLNQVPSDPGGGGGQPDLATSPARKKAAAGTIENHIQPGVKAAADAGDEGTDGAVAEFKGWDTAAGLQKAHAHWDGQVKRLMARLDSEKAALRGASTLFGNNDITTGYSFTPVQSKVSGL
;
A
#
# COMPACT_ATOMS: atom_id res chain seq x y z
N MET A 1 -55.77 29.09 -10.04
CA MET A 1 -54.33 29.00 -9.70
C MET A 1 -54.25 28.85 -8.20
N GLU A 2 -54.01 27.63 -7.72
CA GLU A 2 -53.93 27.33 -6.29
C GLU A 2 -52.63 26.55 -6.08
N HIS A 3 -51.61 27.23 -5.55
CA HIS A 3 -50.33 26.62 -5.22
C HIS A 3 -50.47 25.92 -3.87
N GLN A 4 -50.65 24.61 -3.89
CA GLN A 4 -50.50 23.78 -2.70
C GLN A 4 -49.01 23.73 -2.35
N SER A 5 -48.64 24.43 -1.29
CA SER A 5 -47.33 24.37 -0.66
C SER A 5 -47.16 22.98 -0.03
N SER A 6 -46.62 22.03 -0.80
CA SER A 6 -46.12 20.74 -0.29
C SER A 6 -44.98 21.01 0.68
N GLY A 7 -45.31 21.21 1.96
CA GLY A 7 -44.35 21.37 3.03
C GLY A 7 -43.59 20.07 3.24
N THR A 8 -42.31 20.06 2.89
CA THR A 8 -41.39 18.95 3.15
C THR A 8 -41.26 18.74 4.66
N ARG A 9 -41.99 17.76 5.22
CA ARG A 9 -41.85 17.39 6.63
C ARG A 9 -40.62 16.52 6.83
N LEU A 10 -39.60 17.09 7.47
CA LEU A 10 -38.27 16.51 7.67
C LEU A 10 -38.18 15.39 8.75
N ASN A 11 -39.30 14.81 9.18
CA ASN A 11 -39.36 13.86 10.31
C ASN A 11 -40.01 12.50 9.99
N GLN A 12 -40.09 12.12 8.70
CA GLN A 12 -40.50 10.76 8.35
C GLN A 12 -39.26 9.96 7.94
N VAL A 13 -38.95 8.92 8.71
CA VAL A 13 -38.04 7.85 8.29
C VAL A 13 -38.70 7.15 7.10
N PRO A 14 -38.09 7.13 5.90
CA PRO A 14 -38.60 6.33 4.80
C PRO A 14 -38.55 4.86 5.19
N SER A 15 -39.71 4.22 5.27
CA SER A 15 -39.84 2.76 5.23
C SER A 15 -39.64 2.31 3.80
N ASP A 16 -38.40 2.30 3.32
CA ASP A 16 -38.06 1.66 2.05
C ASP A 16 -36.98 0.60 2.30
N PRO A 17 -37.11 -0.63 1.79
CA PRO A 17 -36.08 -1.64 1.94
C PRO A 17 -34.87 -1.16 1.14
N GLY A 18 -33.84 -0.69 1.84
CA GLY A 18 -32.60 -0.19 1.27
C GLY A 18 -31.94 -1.23 0.36
N GLY A 19 -32.26 -1.15 -0.92
CA GLY A 19 -31.48 -1.75 -1.99
C GLY A 19 -30.17 -0.99 -2.10
N GLY A 20 -29.05 -1.71 -2.02
CA GLY A 20 -27.72 -1.17 -2.29
C GLY A 20 -26.69 -1.53 -1.24
N GLY A 21 -26.49 -2.82 -0.96
CA GLY A 21 -25.29 -3.33 -0.28
C GLY A 21 -24.04 -3.25 -1.17
N GLY A 22 -23.82 -2.10 -1.81
CA GLY A 22 -22.57 -1.80 -2.49
C GLY A 22 -21.58 -1.33 -1.43
N GLN A 23 -20.51 -2.08 -1.21
CA GLN A 23 -19.42 -1.64 -0.37
C GLN A 23 -18.94 -0.27 -0.88
N PRO A 24 -18.90 0.78 -0.05
CA PRO A 24 -18.49 2.11 -0.50
C PRO A 24 -17.09 2.02 -1.12
N ASP A 25 -16.98 2.46 -2.37
CA ASP A 25 -15.69 2.56 -3.05
C ASP A 25 -14.96 3.79 -2.50
N LEU A 26 -14.23 3.56 -1.41
CA LEU A 26 -13.39 4.59 -0.82
C LEU A 26 -12.26 4.94 -1.80
N ALA A 27 -11.96 6.23 -1.93
CA ALA A 27 -10.84 6.72 -2.76
C ALA A 27 -9.48 6.09 -2.39
N THR A 28 -9.38 5.48 -1.20
CA THR A 28 -8.23 4.72 -0.72
C THR A 28 -8.66 3.34 -0.23
N SER A 29 -7.87 2.30 -0.52
CA SER A 29 -8.06 0.96 0.04
C SER A 29 -6.87 0.56 0.92
N PRO A 30 -7.04 0.50 2.26
CA PRO A 30 -6.03 -0.03 3.18
C PRO A 30 -5.64 -1.48 2.86
N ALA A 31 -6.61 -2.34 2.57
CA ALA A 31 -6.38 -3.74 2.24
C ALA A 31 -5.47 -3.91 1.01
N ARG A 32 -5.71 -3.13 -0.06
CA ARG A 32 -4.84 -3.13 -1.25
C ARG A 32 -3.40 -2.67 -0.93
N LYS A 33 -3.23 -1.66 -0.07
CA LYS A 33 -1.90 -1.20 0.36
C LYS A 33 -1.16 -2.26 1.17
N LYS A 34 -1.85 -2.93 2.10
CA LYS A 34 -1.29 -4.05 2.87
C LYS A 34 -0.89 -5.21 1.97
N ALA A 35 -1.73 -5.56 0.99
CA ALA A 35 -1.43 -6.59 0.01
C ALA A 35 -0.19 -6.23 -0.82
N ALA A 36 -0.10 -5.01 -1.34
CA ALA A 36 1.06 -4.54 -2.11
C ALA A 36 2.36 -4.60 -1.29
N ALA A 37 2.33 -4.16 -0.01
CA ALA A 37 3.46 -4.30 0.89
C ALA A 37 3.87 -5.77 1.10
N GLY A 38 2.90 -6.68 1.19
CA GLY A 38 3.13 -8.12 1.25
C GLY A 38 3.75 -8.68 -0.03
N THR A 39 3.33 -8.20 -1.21
CA THR A 39 3.95 -8.58 -2.49
C THR A 39 5.40 -8.15 -2.56
N ILE A 40 5.72 -6.93 -2.10
CA ILE A 40 7.11 -6.46 -2.02
C ILE A 40 7.94 -7.39 -1.15
N GLU A 41 7.48 -7.69 0.06
CA GLU A 41 8.20 -8.52 1.04
C GLU A 41 8.39 -9.97 0.61
N ASN A 42 7.34 -10.59 0.06
CA ASN A 42 7.29 -12.04 -0.12
C ASN A 42 7.69 -12.49 -1.52
N HIS A 43 7.69 -11.59 -2.50
CA HIS A 43 7.95 -11.95 -3.90
C HIS A 43 9.03 -11.08 -4.53
N ILE A 44 8.91 -9.76 -4.43
CA ILE A 44 9.83 -8.86 -5.13
C ILE A 44 11.20 -8.84 -4.45
N GLN A 45 11.28 -8.63 -3.13
CA GLN A 45 12.55 -8.61 -2.41
C GLN A 45 13.33 -9.94 -2.54
N PRO A 46 12.71 -11.13 -2.35
CA PRO A 46 13.39 -12.40 -2.59
C PRO A 46 13.84 -12.58 -4.03
N GLY A 47 13.00 -12.18 -5.01
CA GLY A 47 13.35 -12.27 -6.43
C GLY A 47 14.53 -11.38 -6.81
N VAL A 48 14.57 -10.13 -6.30
CA VAL A 48 15.70 -9.22 -6.49
C VAL A 48 16.97 -9.79 -5.87
N LYS A 49 16.88 -10.36 -4.66
CA LYS A 49 18.03 -11.00 -4.01
C LYS A 49 18.54 -12.19 -4.83
N ALA A 50 17.66 -13.09 -5.25
CA ALA A 50 18.06 -14.26 -6.04
C ALA A 50 18.71 -13.87 -7.38
N ALA A 51 18.18 -12.85 -8.06
CA ALA A 51 18.77 -12.35 -9.29
C ALA A 51 20.13 -11.67 -9.07
N ALA A 52 20.32 -10.98 -7.94
CA ALA A 52 21.60 -10.42 -7.56
C ALA A 52 22.62 -11.53 -7.27
N ASP A 53 22.29 -12.47 -6.39
CA ASP A 53 23.16 -13.60 -6.01
C ASP A 53 23.62 -14.39 -7.26
N ALA A 54 22.74 -14.64 -8.22
CA ALA A 54 23.09 -15.31 -9.48
C ALA A 54 24.04 -14.46 -10.37
N GLY A 55 23.89 -13.13 -10.33
CA GLY A 55 24.80 -12.21 -11.01
C GLY A 55 26.19 -12.18 -10.39
N ASP A 56 26.27 -12.27 -9.06
CA ASP A 56 27.51 -12.35 -8.29
C ASP A 56 28.29 -13.63 -8.65
N GLU A 57 27.62 -14.79 -8.58
CA GLU A 57 28.22 -16.08 -8.94
C GLU A 57 28.77 -16.10 -10.38
N GLY A 58 27.99 -15.59 -11.35
CA GLY A 58 28.42 -15.55 -12.74
C GLY A 58 29.59 -14.58 -12.97
N THR A 59 29.61 -13.45 -12.27
CA THR A 59 30.69 -12.47 -12.37
C THR A 59 31.97 -12.99 -11.76
N ASP A 60 31.91 -13.59 -10.57
CA ASP A 60 33.08 -14.16 -9.89
C ASP A 60 33.75 -15.26 -10.72
N GLY A 61 32.95 -16.12 -11.37
CA GLY A 61 33.45 -17.13 -12.31
C GLY A 61 34.23 -16.50 -13.47
N ALA A 62 33.64 -15.50 -14.13
CA ALA A 62 34.28 -14.81 -15.25
C ALA A 62 35.54 -14.02 -14.81
N VAL A 63 35.52 -13.39 -13.63
CA VAL A 63 36.70 -12.73 -13.06
C VAL A 63 37.85 -13.72 -12.85
N ALA A 64 37.55 -14.92 -12.36
CA ALA A 64 38.54 -15.97 -12.17
C ALA A 64 39.13 -16.47 -13.50
N GLU A 65 38.30 -16.64 -14.54
CA GLU A 65 38.74 -17.04 -15.88
C GLU A 65 39.64 -16.00 -16.54
N PHE A 66 39.34 -14.71 -16.37
CA PHE A 66 40.12 -13.61 -16.96
C PHE A 66 41.27 -13.11 -16.05
N LYS A 67 41.69 -13.89 -15.05
CA LYS A 67 42.71 -13.47 -14.10
C LYS A 67 44.00 -13.01 -14.79
N GLY A 68 44.46 -11.81 -14.43
CA GLY A 68 45.65 -11.19 -15.00
C GLY A 68 45.40 -10.34 -16.26
N TRP A 69 44.17 -10.31 -16.76
CA TRP A 69 43.75 -9.46 -17.87
C TRP A 69 43.04 -8.21 -17.34
N ASP A 70 43.18 -7.10 -18.05
CA ASP A 70 42.45 -5.86 -17.72
C ASP A 70 40.93 -6.05 -17.72
N THR A 71 40.42 -7.01 -18.50
CA THR A 71 39.00 -7.41 -18.50
C THR A 71 38.51 -7.84 -17.13
N ALA A 72 39.31 -8.59 -16.34
CA ALA A 72 38.91 -8.99 -14.99
C ALA A 72 38.77 -7.77 -14.07
N ALA A 73 39.68 -6.80 -14.16
CA ALA A 73 39.59 -5.56 -13.40
C ALA A 73 38.38 -4.71 -13.82
N GLY A 74 38.10 -4.62 -15.12
CA GLY A 74 36.92 -3.97 -15.66
C GLY A 74 35.61 -4.61 -15.17
N LEU A 75 35.56 -5.95 -15.17
CA LEU A 75 34.42 -6.72 -14.71
C LEU A 75 34.17 -6.54 -13.21
N GLN A 76 35.21 -6.62 -12.36
CA GLN A 76 35.10 -6.34 -10.93
C GLN A 76 34.53 -4.94 -10.65
N LYS A 77 34.98 -3.93 -11.40
CA LYS A 77 34.49 -2.56 -11.25
C LYS A 77 33.03 -2.42 -11.66
N ALA A 78 32.63 -3.02 -12.77
CA ALA A 78 31.24 -3.04 -13.20
C ALA A 78 30.34 -3.73 -12.17
N HIS A 79 30.82 -4.87 -11.63
CA HIS A 79 30.14 -5.64 -10.61
C HIS A 79 29.93 -4.85 -9.31
N ALA A 80 30.96 -4.16 -8.82
CA ALA A 80 30.83 -3.29 -7.64
C ALA A 80 29.77 -2.18 -7.82
N HIS A 81 29.63 -1.63 -9.04
CA HIS A 81 28.57 -0.67 -9.34
C HIS A 81 27.18 -1.32 -9.36
N TRP A 82 27.06 -2.52 -9.93
CA TRP A 82 25.84 -3.32 -9.90
C TRP A 82 25.40 -3.63 -8.46
N ASP A 83 26.29 -4.09 -7.59
CA ASP A 83 26.00 -4.32 -6.17
C ASP A 83 25.48 -3.08 -5.47
N GLY A 84 26.10 -1.93 -5.77
CA GLY A 84 25.63 -0.65 -5.27
C GLY A 84 24.21 -0.33 -5.72
N GLN A 85 23.83 -0.68 -6.95
CA GLN A 85 22.47 -0.51 -7.47
C GLN A 85 21.48 -1.46 -6.80
N VAL A 86 21.84 -2.74 -6.65
CA VAL A 86 21.02 -3.75 -5.95
C VAL A 86 20.75 -3.32 -4.51
N LYS A 87 21.78 -2.87 -3.78
CA LYS A 87 21.65 -2.37 -2.40
C LYS A 87 20.68 -1.19 -2.31
N ARG A 88 20.80 -0.22 -3.22
CA ARG A 88 19.87 0.94 -3.28
C ARG A 88 18.44 0.51 -3.60
N LEU A 89 18.26 -0.43 -4.52
CA LEU A 89 16.95 -0.98 -4.88
C LEU A 89 16.31 -1.67 -3.67
N MET A 90 17.05 -2.54 -2.97
CA MET A 90 16.56 -3.22 -1.77
C MET A 90 16.14 -2.24 -0.67
N ALA A 91 16.96 -1.21 -0.42
CA ALA A 91 16.62 -0.15 0.54
C ALA A 91 15.34 0.62 0.15
N ARG A 92 15.17 0.93 -1.15
CA ARG A 92 13.94 1.56 -1.66
C ARG A 92 12.73 0.65 -1.45
N LEU A 93 12.84 -0.64 -1.77
CA LEU A 93 11.75 -1.62 -1.57
C LEU A 93 11.35 -1.72 -0.09
N ASP A 94 12.32 -1.71 0.84
CA ASP A 94 12.03 -1.68 2.27
C ASP A 94 11.29 -0.41 2.69
N SER A 95 11.73 0.75 2.20
CA SER A 95 11.07 2.03 2.46
C SER A 95 9.64 2.06 1.93
N GLU A 96 9.41 1.58 0.70
CA GLU A 96 8.09 1.55 0.08
C GLU A 96 7.14 0.57 0.80
N LYS A 97 7.63 -0.62 1.17
CA LYS A 97 6.88 -1.57 2.01
C LYS A 97 6.46 -0.93 3.33
N ALA A 98 7.38 -0.24 4.02
CA ALA A 98 7.09 0.43 5.27
C ALA A 98 6.06 1.57 5.09
N ALA A 99 6.22 2.38 4.06
CA ALA A 99 5.30 3.47 3.73
C ALA A 99 3.88 2.95 3.40
N LEU A 100 3.76 1.87 2.62
CA LEU A 100 2.49 1.23 2.30
C LEU A 100 1.78 0.69 3.55
N ARG A 101 2.53 0.07 4.47
CA ARG A 101 2.00 -0.38 5.76
C ARG A 101 1.53 0.79 6.62
N GLY A 102 2.36 1.83 6.74
CA GLY A 102 2.01 3.04 7.46
C GLY A 102 0.75 3.71 6.92
N ALA A 103 0.65 3.87 5.61
CA ALA A 103 -0.53 4.42 4.96
C ALA A 103 -1.79 3.57 5.18
N SER A 104 -1.68 2.23 5.11
CA SER A 104 -2.79 1.33 5.42
C SER A 104 -3.31 1.54 6.85
N THR A 105 -2.41 1.63 7.84
CA THR A 105 -2.79 1.88 9.23
C THR A 105 -3.42 3.25 9.42
N LEU A 106 -2.85 4.29 8.81
CA LEU A 106 -3.36 5.66 8.90
C LEU A 106 -4.81 5.76 8.42
N PHE A 107 -5.07 5.27 7.20
CA PHE A 107 -6.42 5.34 6.63
C PHE A 107 -7.42 4.46 7.39
N GLY A 108 -7.03 3.25 7.81
CA GLY A 108 -7.90 2.39 8.62
C GLY A 108 -8.29 3.04 9.96
N ASN A 109 -7.35 3.70 10.64
CA ASN A 109 -7.62 4.38 11.90
C ASN A 109 -8.48 5.64 11.70
N ASN A 110 -8.30 6.36 10.59
CA ASN A 110 -9.11 7.52 10.25
C ASN A 110 -10.57 7.11 10.01
N ASP A 111 -10.80 6.04 9.23
CA ASP A 111 -12.14 5.52 8.96
C ASP A 111 -12.86 5.11 10.26
N ILE A 112 -12.16 4.39 11.16
CA ILE A 112 -12.69 4.00 12.47
C ILE A 112 -13.07 5.23 13.31
N THR A 113 -12.19 6.22 13.39
CA THR A 113 -12.41 7.44 14.18
C THR A 113 -13.60 8.24 13.65
N THR A 114 -13.64 8.42 12.33
CA THR A 114 -14.76 9.07 11.63
C THR A 114 -16.06 8.31 11.87
N GLY A 115 -16.05 6.97 11.80
CA GLY A 115 -17.19 6.13 12.15
C GLY A 115 -17.70 6.38 13.58
N TYR A 116 -16.80 6.45 14.56
CA TYR A 116 -17.17 6.76 15.95
C TYR A 116 -17.82 8.14 16.10
N SER A 117 -17.40 9.14 15.33
CA SER A 117 -18.00 10.48 15.37
C SER A 117 -19.45 10.53 14.91
N PHE A 118 -19.89 9.55 14.11
CA PHE A 118 -21.28 9.40 13.67
C PHE A 118 -22.14 8.58 14.62
N THR A 119 -21.57 8.04 15.71
CA THR A 119 -22.37 7.34 16.73
C THR A 119 -23.35 8.34 17.33
N PRO A 120 -24.68 8.07 17.28
CA PRO A 120 -25.66 9.02 17.77
C PRO A 120 -25.41 9.29 19.25
N VAL A 121 -25.26 10.57 19.60
CA VAL A 121 -25.19 10.99 21.00
C VAL A 121 -26.56 10.67 21.61
N GLN A 122 -26.59 9.81 22.62
CA GLN A 122 -27.81 9.57 23.39
C GLN A 122 -28.30 10.90 23.96
N SER A 123 -29.42 11.39 23.44
CA SER A 123 -30.06 12.60 23.93
C SER A 123 -30.52 12.37 25.36
N LYS A 124 -30.05 13.19 26.30
CA LYS A 124 -30.48 13.17 27.71
C LYS A 124 -31.82 13.89 27.93
N VAL A 125 -32.69 13.92 26.93
CA VAL A 125 -34.05 14.45 27.10
C VAL A 125 -34.98 13.28 27.44
N SER A 126 -34.95 12.88 28.72
CA SER A 126 -36.03 12.11 29.32
C SER A 126 -36.99 13.10 29.98
N GLY A 127 -38.20 13.19 29.43
CA GLY A 127 -39.30 13.93 30.06
C GLY A 127 -39.72 15.18 29.29
N LEU A 128 -40.47 14.95 28.22
CA LEU A 128 -41.64 15.74 27.81
C LEU A 128 -42.67 14.77 27.22
#